data_AF-A0A2G6JUW1-F1
#
_entry.id   AF-A0A2G6JUW1-F1
#
_cell.length_a   1.000
_cell.length_b   1.000
_cell.length_c   1.000
_cell.angle_alpha   90.00
_cell.angle_beta   90.00
_cell.angle_gamma   90.00
#
_symmetry.space_group_name_H-M   'P 1'
#
loop_
_entity.id
_entity.type
_entity.pdbx_description
1 polymer ?
#
loop_
_entity_poly.entity_id
_entity_poly.type
_entity_poly.pdbx_seq_one_letter_code
_entity_poly.pdbx_strand_id
1 'polypeptide(L)'
;MERRLVVSRKRASFSPEFKDELVKLYLESRASKTVSQVARENGVGAETLRNWVKAYEAAHPEEEEPLGVSERARLRELEREVRELKLEREFLSKAAAFFAREHR
;
A
#
# COMPACT_ATOMS: atom_id res chain seq x y z
N MET A 1 7.07 -52.75 -18.15
CA MET A 1 6.91 -51.29 -18.34
C MET A 1 5.89 -50.79 -17.31
N GLU A 2 6.36 -50.29 -16.18
CA GLU A 2 5.50 -49.84 -15.07
C GLU A 2 4.87 -48.48 -15.39
N ARG A 3 3.54 -48.39 -15.33
CA ARG A 3 2.80 -47.14 -15.44
C ARG A 3 2.87 -46.41 -14.09
N ARG A 4 3.65 -45.32 -14.03
CA ARG A 4 3.56 -44.35 -12.92
C ARG A 4 2.20 -43.69 -12.96
N LEU A 5 1.36 -43.99 -11.96
CA LEU A 5 0.15 -43.22 -11.67
C LEU A 5 0.58 -41.82 -11.20
N VAL A 6 0.36 -40.82 -12.05
CA VAL A 6 0.45 -39.42 -11.65
C VAL A 6 -0.77 -39.13 -10.79
N VAL A 7 -0.60 -39.19 -9.47
CA VAL A 7 -1.64 -38.82 -8.51
C VAL A 7 -1.87 -37.32 -8.65
N SER A 8 -3.00 -36.96 -9.27
CA SER A 8 -3.49 -35.58 -9.30
C SER A 8 -3.70 -35.13 -7.85
N ARG A 9 -2.85 -34.21 -7.37
CA ARG A 9 -3.02 -33.59 -6.05
C ARG A 9 -4.34 -32.84 -6.06
N LYS A 10 -5.35 -33.42 -5.39
CA LYS A 10 -6.63 -32.79 -5.10
C LYS A 10 -6.33 -31.40 -4.54
N ARG A 11 -6.70 -30.33 -5.26
CA ARG A 11 -6.50 -28.96 -4.79
C ARG A 11 -7.31 -28.83 -3.50
N ALA A 12 -6.65 -28.82 -2.35
CA ALA A 12 -7.31 -28.51 -1.09
C ALA A 12 -7.90 -27.10 -1.26
N SER A 13 -9.22 -27.01 -1.30
CA SER A 13 -9.89 -25.72 -1.35
C SER A 13 -9.90 -25.16 0.07
N PHE A 14 -9.35 -23.96 0.24
CA PHE A 14 -9.52 -23.20 1.47
C PHE A 14 -10.99 -22.82 1.64
N SER A 15 -11.47 -22.81 2.89
CA SER A 15 -12.83 -22.36 3.19
C SER A 15 -12.97 -20.87 2.88
N PRO A 16 -14.17 -20.38 2.52
CA PRO A 16 -14.41 -18.96 2.31
C PRO A 16 -13.98 -18.10 3.51
N GLU A 17 -14.27 -18.56 4.72
CA GLU A 17 -13.98 -17.85 5.97
C GLU A 17 -12.48 -17.66 6.14
N PHE A 18 -11.68 -18.71 5.89
CA PHE A 18 -10.23 -18.63 5.96
C PHE A 18 -9.65 -17.68 4.90
N LYS A 19 -10.23 -17.67 3.69
CA LYS A 19 -9.80 -16.72 2.65
C LYS A 19 -10.05 -15.29 3.09
N ASP A 20 -11.23 -15.00 3.61
CA ASP A 20 -11.64 -13.67 4.05
C ASP A 20 -10.80 -13.18 5.23
N GLU A 21 -10.58 -14.04 6.24
CA GLU A 21 -9.71 -13.74 7.38
C GLU A 21 -8.28 -13.45 6.93
N LEU A 22 -7.73 -14.25 6.02
CA LEU A 22 -6.36 -14.07 5.58
C LEU A 22 -6.17 -12.82 4.70
N VAL A 23 -7.16 -12.49 3.88
CA VAL A 23 -7.17 -11.23 3.11
C VAL A 23 -7.25 -10.03 4.07
N LYS A 24 -8.14 -10.05 5.06
CA LYS A 24 -8.24 -8.98 6.08
C LYS A 24 -6.92 -8.81 6.84
N LEU A 25 -6.34 -9.91 7.32
CA LEU A 25 -5.04 -9.88 8.01
C LEU A 25 -3.95 -9.23 7.15
N TYR A 26 -3.91 -9.54 5.84
CA TYR A 26 -2.97 -8.88 4.95
C TYR A 26 -3.24 -7.39 4.82
N LEU A 27 -4.50 -6.99 4.59
CA LEU A 27 -4.87 -5.58 4.42
C LEU A 27 -4.53 -4.74 5.67
N GLU A 28 -4.75 -5.29 6.87
CA GLU A 28 -4.39 -4.65 8.13
C GLU A 28 -2.86 -4.54 8.34
N SER A 29 -2.09 -5.51 7.82
CA SER A 29 -0.63 -5.56 8.01
C SER A 29 0.18 -5.07 6.80
N ARG A 30 -0.46 -4.60 5.72
CA ARG A 30 0.20 -4.26 4.44
C ARG A 30 1.23 -3.12 4.54
N ALA A 31 1.19 -2.34 5.61
CA ALA A 31 2.19 -1.29 5.90
C ALA A 31 3.56 -1.86 6.33
N SER A 32 3.60 -3.08 6.89
CA SER A 32 4.83 -3.67 7.45
C SER A 32 5.15 -5.08 6.93
N LYS A 33 4.16 -5.79 6.37
CA LYS A 33 4.34 -7.14 5.85
C LYS A 33 4.01 -7.24 4.37
N THR A 34 4.81 -8.03 3.64
CA THR A 34 4.55 -8.34 2.23
C THR A 34 3.53 -9.48 2.10
N VAL A 35 2.79 -9.53 0.98
CA VAL A 35 1.85 -10.63 0.69
C VAL A 35 2.53 -11.99 0.79
N SER A 36 3.79 -12.09 0.34
CA SER A 36 4.57 -13.34 0.37
C SER A 36 4.90 -13.78 1.79
N GLN A 37 5.17 -12.82 2.69
CA GLN A 37 5.42 -13.09 4.09
C GLN A 37 4.15 -13.61 4.78
N VAL A 38 3.02 -12.91 4.62
CA VAL A 38 1.74 -13.34 5.22
C VAL A 38 1.30 -14.69 4.68
N ALA A 39 1.44 -14.93 3.38
CA ALA A 39 1.11 -16.22 2.76
C ALA A 39 1.97 -17.35 3.34
N ARG A 40 3.29 -17.14 3.46
CA ARG A 40 4.22 -18.13 4.03
C ARG A 40 3.92 -18.45 5.49
N GLU A 41 3.65 -17.43 6.31
CA GLU A 41 3.29 -17.57 7.72
C GLU A 41 2.00 -18.39 7.91
N ASN A 42 1.10 -18.38 6.92
CA ASN A 42 -0.20 -19.05 6.97
C ASN A 42 -0.32 -20.29 6.07
N GLY A 43 0.79 -20.78 5.52
CA GLY A 43 0.79 -22.00 4.69
C GLY A 43 0.06 -21.87 3.35
N VAL A 44 -0.11 -20.64 2.84
CA VAL A 44 -0.77 -20.34 1.57
C VAL A 44 0.29 -19.97 0.53
N GLY A 45 0.03 -20.32 -0.74
CA GLY A 45 0.87 -19.85 -1.84
C GLY A 45 0.76 -18.33 -2.01
N ALA A 46 1.89 -17.63 -2.16
CA ALA A 46 1.89 -16.16 -2.30
C ALA A 46 1.00 -15.67 -3.45
N GLU A 47 1.00 -16.37 -4.58
CA GLU A 47 0.15 -16.04 -5.72
C GLU A 47 -1.35 -16.30 -5.45
N THR A 48 -1.65 -17.32 -4.65
CA THR A 48 -3.02 -17.60 -4.21
C THR A 48 -3.57 -16.44 -3.36
N LEU A 49 -2.80 -15.99 -2.36
CA LEU A 49 -3.21 -14.86 -1.52
C LEU A 49 -3.32 -13.58 -2.35
N ARG A 50 -2.36 -13.33 -3.26
CA ARG A 50 -2.41 -12.17 -4.17
C ARG A 50 -3.70 -12.14 -5.00
N ASN A 51 -4.14 -13.29 -5.51
CA ASN A 51 -5.38 -13.39 -6.28
C ASN A 51 -6.62 -13.14 -5.41
N TRP A 52 -6.62 -13.59 -4.16
CA TRP A 52 -7.73 -13.31 -3.23
C TRP A 52 -7.80 -11.83 -2.86
N VAL A 53 -6.66 -11.19 -2.58
CA VAL A 53 -6.60 -9.75 -2.31
C VAL A 53 -7.11 -8.95 -3.50
N LYS A 54 -6.65 -9.26 -4.72
CA LYS A 54 -7.15 -8.61 -5.95
C LYS A 54 -8.65 -8.77 -6.13
N ALA A 55 -9.18 -9.97 -5.89
CA ALA A 55 -10.62 -10.22 -5.99
C ALA A 55 -11.40 -9.44 -4.92
N TYR A 56 -10.85 -9.35 -3.70
CA TYR A 56 -11.42 -8.56 -2.62
C TYR A 56 -11.44 -7.07 -2.94
N GLU A 57 -10.33 -6.49 -3.40
CA GLU A 57 -10.22 -5.07 -3.80
C GLU A 57 -11.14 -4.74 -4.99
N ALA A 58 -11.34 -5.68 -5.93
CA ALA A 58 -12.27 -5.49 -7.03
C ALA A 58 -13.75 -5.53 -6.58
N ALA A 59 -14.06 -6.33 -5.55
CA ALA A 59 -15.40 -6.44 -4.97
C ALA A 59 -15.69 -5.33 -3.95
N HIS A 60 -14.64 -4.78 -3.34
CA HIS A 60 -14.65 -3.65 -2.42
C HIS A 60 -13.76 -2.57 -3.02
N PRO A 61 -14.19 -1.91 -4.13
CA PRO A 61 -13.49 -0.73 -4.57
C PRO A 61 -13.40 0.18 -3.34
N GLU A 62 -12.19 0.56 -2.93
CA GLU A 62 -12.05 1.63 -1.94
C GLU A 62 -12.84 2.79 -2.55
N GLU A 63 -14.01 3.08 -1.99
CA GLU A 63 -14.61 4.38 -2.16
C GLU A 63 -13.54 5.30 -1.58
N GLU A 64 -12.70 5.89 -2.43
CA GLU A 64 -12.10 7.17 -2.10
C GLU A 64 -13.31 8.04 -1.76
N GLU A 65 -13.69 8.07 -0.48
CA GLU A 65 -14.78 8.90 -0.01
C GLU A 65 -14.46 10.28 -0.58
N PRO A 66 -15.35 10.86 -1.41
CA PRO A 66 -15.03 12.12 -2.03
C PRO A 66 -14.80 13.11 -0.90
N LEU A 67 -13.54 13.51 -0.71
CA LEU A 67 -13.07 14.28 0.45
C LEU A 67 -14.16 15.23 0.91
N GLY A 68 -14.58 15.16 2.17
CA GLY A 68 -15.63 16.04 2.67
C GLY A 68 -15.30 17.50 2.30
N VAL A 69 -16.31 18.37 2.13
CA VAL A 69 -16.06 19.78 1.78
C VAL A 69 -15.03 20.44 2.71
N SER A 70 -15.01 20.02 3.99
CA SER A 70 -14.04 20.38 5.02
C SER A 70 -12.63 19.86 4.75
N GLU A 71 -12.48 18.60 4.33
CA GLU A 71 -11.19 17.99 4.03
C GLU A 71 -10.57 18.59 2.77
N ARG A 72 -11.37 18.89 1.75
CA ARG A 72 -10.90 19.64 0.57
C ARG A 72 -10.43 21.05 0.93
N ALA A 73 -11.10 21.71 1.86
CA ALA A 73 -10.68 23.02 2.34
C ALA A 73 -9.35 22.93 3.10
N ARG A 74 -9.21 21.94 3.98
CA ARG A 74 -7.96 21.68 4.72
C ARG A 74 -6.81 21.31 3.78
N LEU A 75 -7.07 20.53 2.73
CA LEU A 75 -6.07 20.17 1.73
C LEU A 75 -5.55 21.41 0.99
N ARG A 76 -6.45 22.29 0.54
CA ARG A 76 -6.07 23.55 -0.12
C ARG A 76 -5.25 24.46 0.80
N GLU A 77 -5.61 24.52 2.08
CA GLU A 77 -4.86 25.29 3.07
C GLU A 77 -3.44 24.73 3.24
N LEU A 78 -3.32 23.41 3.40
CA LEU A 78 -2.03 22.72 3.49
C LEU A 78 -1.19 22.91 2.22
N GLU A 79 -1.79 22.83 1.03
CA GLU A 79 -1.08 23.07 -0.23
C GLU A 79 -0.58 24.51 -0.36
N ARG A 80 -1.34 25.48 0.17
CA ARG A 80 -0.91 26.89 0.26
C ARG A 80 0.26 27.04 1.21
N GLU A 81 0.15 26.51 2.42
CA GLU A 81 1.20 26.58 3.44
C GLU A 81 2.50 25.93 2.94
N VAL A 82 2.43 24.76 2.31
CA VAL A 82 3.59 24.09 1.71
C VAL A 82 4.24 24.96 0.62
N ARG A 83 3.45 25.68 -0.16
CA ARG A 83 3.99 26.58 -1.19
C ARG A 83 4.72 27.77 -0.57
N GLU A 84 4.13 28.40 0.43
CA GLU A 84 4.72 29.53 1.15
C GLU A 84 6.04 29.12 1.82
N LEU A 85 6.04 28.00 2.56
CA LEU A 85 7.23 27.47 3.20
C LEU A 85 8.36 27.15 2.21
N LYS A 86 8.02 26.62 1.02
CA LYS A 86 9.01 26.37 -0.04
C LYS A 86 9.64 27.67 -0.54
N LEU A 87 8.84 28.71 -0.76
CA LEU A 87 9.34 30.02 -1.20
C LEU A 87 10.24 30.66 -0.14
N GLU A 88 9.84 30.63 1.13
CA GLU A 88 10.66 31.13 2.24
C GLU A 88 11.99 30.38 2.35
N ARG A 89 11.93 29.05 2.29
CA ARG A 89 13.14 28.21 2.31
C ARG A 89 14.07 28.53 1.16
N GLU A 90 13.54 28.74 -0.04
CA GLU A 90 14.35 29.14 -1.20
C GLU A 90 14.96 30.54 -1.03
N PHE A 91 14.18 31.50 -0.53
CA PHE A 91 14.67 32.85 -0.26
C PHE A 91 15.81 32.84 0.75
N LEU A 92 15.61 32.18 1.90
CA LEU A 92 16.63 32.04 2.94
C LEU A 92 17.88 31.33 2.41
N SER A 93 17.71 30.28 1.61
CA SER A 93 18.83 29.58 0.98
C SER A 93 19.63 30.49 0.04
N LYS A 94 18.96 31.34 -0.75
CA LYS A 94 19.63 32.32 -1.63
C LYS A 94 20.34 33.40 -0.83
N ALA A 95 19.72 33.91 0.23
CA ALA A 95 20.33 34.89 1.12
C ALA A 95 21.59 34.32 1.80
N ALA A 96 21.52 33.11 2.35
CA ALA A 96 22.67 32.43 2.94
C ALA A 96 23.81 32.24 1.92
N ALA A 97 23.50 31.84 0.69
CA ALA A 97 24.49 31.71 -0.38
C ALA A 97 25.12 33.05 -0.79
N PHE A 98 24.34 34.14 -0.79
CA PHE A 98 24.85 35.49 -1.04
C PHE A 98 25.85 35.92 0.03
N PHE A 99 25.47 35.84 1.31
CA PHE A 99 26.37 36.20 2.42
C PHE A 99 27.63 35.32 2.48
N ALA A 100 27.51 34.02 2.21
CA ALA A 100 28.67 33.12 2.17
C ALA A 100 29.66 33.44 1.02
N ARG A 101 29.23 34.16 -0.03
CA ARG A 101 30.08 34.63 -1.12
C ARG A 101 30.72 35.99 -0.80
N GLU A 102 29.98 36.90 -0.16
CA GLU A 102 30.46 38.24 0.22
C GLU A 102 31.56 38.20 1.29
N HIS A 103 31.52 37.22 2.20
CA HIS A 103 32.47 37.07 3.31
C HIS A 103 33.64 36.11 3.01
N ARG A 104 34.03 35.94 1.75
CA ARG A 104 35.18 35.13 1.34
C ARG A 104 36.39 35.99 0.97
#